data_AF-A0A8T5HVN5-F1
#
_entry.id   AF-A0A8T5HVN5-F1
#
_cell.length_a   1.000
_cell.length_b   1.000
_cell.length_c   1.000
_cell.angle_alpha   90.00
_cell.angle_beta   90.00
_cell.angle_gamma   90.00
#
_symmetry.space_group_name_H-M   'P 1'
#
loop_
_entity.id
_entity.type
_entity.pdbx_description
1 polymer ?
#
loop_
_entity_poly.entity_id
_entity_poly.type
_entity_poly.pdbx_seq_one_letter_code
_entity_poly.pdbx_strand_id
1 'polypeptide(L)'
;MNKKGSLMHWTIFGIMVALGVFFFFSKTGQVDVGVKGEWSTDFLVNNVLAAEKESLSVDSVAIKTGREIAQELAENSGFPPGKSSDCATINSINLWNKEDKKCFPDTKVSLNEHGQKKLTEKIPQNSYFNIEFKDTFFLADGDKKDIITPAGKYYYQTDFIVDLGYSFQEYDSLISTAINLLATCQNVNDLSTCLTANKLPNWKDTSCNTENFFAGREIGFCVISTSLNSVKYKFALDFTPTGALSVDNTQVQTQTDRYEISVAKDDTADSYKVYYTDYLALASQTGKAIDIFAQVPTNLLYSHSSWTINKADLNTDCTTKEIAKGYLCEDKMVYIVGKSSLSQEYGSYIFAVTTLKSGTESDIQSFTSS
;
A
#
# COMPACT_ATOMS: atom_id res chain seq x y z
N MET A 1 -74.60 -25.96 -82.76
CA MET A 1 -74.11 -26.38 -81.43
C MET A 1 -74.75 -25.52 -80.35
N ASN A 2 -75.35 -26.14 -79.34
CA ASN A 2 -76.04 -25.43 -78.25
C ASN A 2 -75.01 -24.69 -77.38
N LYS A 3 -75.10 -23.34 -77.32
CA LYS A 3 -74.12 -22.48 -76.63
C LYS A 3 -73.87 -22.88 -75.16
N LYS A 4 -74.86 -23.50 -74.51
CA LYS A 4 -74.74 -23.98 -73.12
C LYS A 4 -73.85 -25.22 -72.99
N GLY A 5 -73.85 -26.13 -73.97
CA GLY A 5 -73.01 -27.33 -73.95
C GLY A 5 -71.54 -27.04 -74.19
N SER A 6 -71.23 -26.03 -75.01
CA SER A 6 -69.84 -25.60 -75.25
C SER A 6 -69.21 -24.99 -74.00
N LEU A 7 -69.97 -24.22 -73.21
CA LEU A 7 -69.46 -23.58 -71.99
C LEU A 7 -69.04 -24.64 -70.95
N MET A 8 -69.89 -25.65 -70.72
CA MET A 8 -69.59 -26.76 -69.81
C MET A 8 -68.33 -27.53 -70.21
N HIS A 9 -68.15 -27.79 -71.51
CA HIS A 9 -66.98 -28.53 -72.00
C HIS A 9 -65.67 -27.77 -71.74
N TRP A 10 -65.66 -26.45 -71.98
CA TRP A 10 -64.48 -25.61 -71.73
C TRP A 10 -64.19 -25.42 -70.24
N THR A 11 -65.21 -25.36 -69.39
CA THR A 11 -65.01 -25.31 -67.93
C THR A 11 -64.38 -26.61 -67.41
N ILE A 12 -64.87 -27.77 -67.85
CA ILE A 12 -64.29 -29.07 -67.46
C ILE A 12 -62.85 -29.19 -67.97
N PHE A 13 -62.60 -28.76 -69.21
CA PHE A 13 -61.24 -28.77 -69.77
C PHE A 13 -60.29 -27.85 -68.99
N GLY A 14 -60.74 -26.65 -68.60
CA GLY A 14 -59.98 -25.73 -67.76
C GLY A 14 -59.65 -26.31 -66.38
N ILE A 15 -60.60 -27.02 -65.75
CA ILE A 15 -60.37 -27.72 -64.48
C ILE A 15 -59.34 -28.84 -64.65
N MET A 16 -59.43 -29.63 -65.72
CA MET A 16 -58.46 -30.71 -65.97
C MET A 16 -57.05 -30.18 -66.23
N VAL A 17 -56.91 -29.06 -66.97
CA VAL A 17 -55.61 -28.42 -67.18
C VAL A 17 -55.05 -27.87 -65.88
N ALA A 18 -55.86 -27.19 -65.06
CA ALA A 18 -55.43 -26.67 -63.76
C ALA A 18 -54.98 -27.79 -62.81
N LEU A 19 -55.72 -28.91 -62.77
CA LEU A 19 -55.33 -30.09 -62.00
C LEU A 19 -54.04 -30.72 -62.55
N GLY A 20 -53.90 -30.84 -63.87
CA GLY A 20 -52.68 -31.36 -64.50
C GLY A 20 -51.45 -30.52 -64.17
N VAL A 21 -51.59 -29.18 -64.21
CA VAL A 21 -50.53 -28.24 -63.81
C VAL A 21 -50.21 -28.38 -62.32
N PHE A 22 -51.22 -28.46 -61.46
CA PHE A 22 -51.03 -28.66 -60.02
C PHE A 22 -50.29 -29.96 -59.73
N PHE A 23 -50.70 -31.09 -60.32
CA PHE A 23 -50.02 -32.38 -60.13
C PHE A 23 -48.62 -32.40 -60.72
N PHE A 24 -48.39 -31.74 -61.85
CA PHE A 24 -47.06 -31.60 -62.43
C PHE A 24 -46.12 -30.86 -61.48
N PHE A 25 -46.51 -29.67 -61.01
CA PHE A 25 -45.73 -28.89 -60.05
C PHE A 25 -45.57 -29.60 -58.69
N SER A 26 -46.58 -30.36 -58.24
CA SER A 26 -46.49 -31.13 -57.00
C SER A 26 -45.55 -32.34 -57.11
N LYS A 27 -45.27 -32.85 -58.32
CA LYS A 27 -44.36 -33.99 -58.55
C LYS A 27 -42.93 -33.54 -58.85
N THR A 28 -42.75 -32.39 -59.49
CA THR A 28 -41.42 -31.82 -59.80
C THR A 28 -40.92 -30.85 -58.75
N GLY A 29 -41.81 -30.28 -57.93
CA GLY A 29 -41.46 -29.46 -56.79
C GLY A 29 -41.02 -30.34 -55.63
N GLN A 30 -39.74 -30.70 -55.57
CA GLN A 30 -39.10 -30.99 -54.29
C GLN A 30 -39.05 -29.67 -53.52
N VAL A 31 -40.13 -29.32 -52.84
CA VAL A 31 -40.02 -28.42 -51.69
C VAL A 31 -39.31 -29.27 -50.64
N ASP A 32 -38.02 -29.00 -50.46
CA ASP A 32 -37.25 -29.56 -49.36
C ASP A 32 -37.83 -28.97 -48.07
N VAL A 33 -38.92 -29.59 -47.59
CA VAL A 33 -39.48 -29.28 -46.28
C VAL A 33 -38.47 -29.82 -45.28
N GLY A 34 -37.49 -28.97 -44.95
CA GLY A 34 -36.50 -29.23 -43.91
C GLY A 34 -37.17 -29.81 -42.67
N VAL A 35 -36.46 -30.68 -41.96
CA VAL A 35 -37.03 -31.44 -40.84
C VAL A 35 -37.62 -30.45 -39.85
N LYS A 36 -38.89 -30.63 -39.46
CA LYS A 36 -39.56 -29.69 -38.55
C LYS A 36 -38.72 -29.51 -37.27
N GLY A 37 -38.25 -28.29 -37.03
CA GLY A 37 -37.40 -27.96 -35.87
C GLY A 37 -35.90 -27.86 -36.16
N GLU A 38 -35.46 -28.15 -37.38
CA GLU A 38 -34.06 -28.00 -37.83
C GLU A 38 -33.59 -26.56 -37.67
N TRP A 39 -34.32 -25.59 -38.24
CA TRP A 39 -34.00 -24.17 -38.09
C TRP A 39 -33.86 -23.73 -36.63
N SER A 40 -34.78 -24.17 -35.76
CA SER A 40 -34.75 -23.81 -34.33
C SER A 40 -33.56 -24.44 -33.62
N THR A 41 -33.22 -25.68 -33.95
CA THR A 41 -32.06 -26.38 -33.39
C THR A 41 -30.78 -25.71 -33.86
N ASP A 42 -30.67 -25.39 -35.14
CA ASP A 42 -29.53 -24.70 -35.72
C ASP A 42 -29.34 -23.30 -35.15
N PHE A 43 -30.43 -22.56 -34.94
CA PHE A 43 -30.35 -21.25 -34.29
C PHE A 43 -29.87 -21.37 -32.84
N LEU A 44 -30.40 -22.33 -32.06
CA LEU A 44 -29.96 -22.53 -30.68
C LEU A 44 -28.51 -22.97 -30.59
N VAL A 45 -28.08 -23.92 -31.42
CA VAL A 45 -26.72 -24.49 -31.36
C VAL A 45 -25.69 -23.54 -31.96
N ASN A 46 -25.96 -22.97 -33.12
CA ASN A 46 -24.96 -22.21 -33.88
C ASN A 46 -24.94 -20.73 -33.52
N ASN A 47 -26.02 -20.18 -32.94
CA ASN A 47 -26.08 -18.78 -32.52
C ASN A 47 -26.05 -18.64 -30.99
N VAL A 48 -27.07 -19.14 -30.29
CA VAL A 48 -27.23 -18.89 -28.85
C VAL A 48 -26.12 -19.57 -28.03
N LEU A 49 -25.93 -20.88 -28.22
CA LEU A 49 -24.90 -21.64 -27.51
C LEU A 49 -23.48 -21.17 -27.87
N ALA A 50 -23.26 -20.69 -29.09
CA ALA A 50 -21.98 -20.11 -29.49
C ALA A 50 -21.71 -18.80 -28.73
N ALA A 51 -22.70 -17.92 -28.61
CA ALA A 51 -22.60 -16.69 -27.82
C ALA A 51 -22.37 -16.98 -26.33
N GLU A 52 -23.12 -17.92 -25.74
CA GLU A 52 -22.94 -18.32 -24.33
C GLU A 52 -21.53 -18.86 -24.06
N LYS A 53 -20.99 -19.68 -24.97
CA LYS A 53 -19.61 -20.17 -24.86
C LYS A 53 -18.59 -19.04 -24.90
N GLU A 54 -18.80 -18.03 -25.74
CA GLU A 54 -17.92 -16.87 -25.78
C GLU A 54 -18.03 -16.02 -24.51
N SER A 55 -19.24 -15.72 -24.03
CA SER A 55 -19.46 -14.99 -22.78
C SER A 55 -18.83 -15.72 -21.58
N LEU A 56 -19.02 -17.03 -21.46
CA LEU A 56 -18.36 -17.84 -20.42
C LEU A 56 -16.83 -17.82 -20.52
N SER A 57 -16.29 -17.79 -21.75
CA SER A 57 -14.86 -17.64 -21.96
C SER A 57 -14.37 -16.27 -21.52
N VAL A 58 -15.14 -15.21 -21.78
CA VAL A 58 -14.83 -13.84 -21.32
C VAL A 58 -14.82 -13.80 -19.79
N ASP A 59 -15.86 -14.32 -19.13
CA ASP A 59 -15.96 -14.35 -17.67
C ASP A 59 -14.78 -15.09 -17.03
N SER A 60 -14.42 -16.26 -17.59
CA SER A 60 -13.28 -17.05 -17.13
C SER A 60 -11.96 -16.27 -17.23
N VAL A 61 -11.75 -15.56 -18.34
CA VAL A 61 -10.57 -14.70 -18.52
C VAL A 61 -10.62 -13.49 -17.58
N ALA A 62 -11.79 -12.89 -17.37
CA ALA A 62 -11.98 -11.76 -16.46
C ALA A 62 -11.68 -12.14 -15.00
N ILE A 63 -12.16 -13.29 -14.52
CA ILE A 63 -11.85 -13.81 -13.17
C ILE A 63 -10.35 -13.99 -13.00
N LYS A 64 -9.71 -14.66 -13.95
CA LYS A 64 -8.26 -14.89 -13.93
C LYS A 64 -7.50 -13.55 -13.93
N THR A 65 -7.92 -12.61 -14.77
CA THR A 65 -7.32 -11.29 -14.89
C THR A 65 -7.46 -10.47 -13.62
N GLY A 66 -8.66 -10.40 -13.02
CA GLY A 66 -8.90 -9.68 -11.77
C GLY A 66 -8.06 -10.23 -10.61
N ARG A 67 -7.90 -11.57 -10.53
CA ARG A 67 -7.03 -12.21 -9.54
C ARG A 67 -5.55 -11.96 -9.79
N GLU A 68 -5.10 -11.99 -11.05
CA GLU A 68 -3.73 -11.62 -11.43
C GLU A 68 -3.44 -10.16 -11.04
N ILE A 69 -4.37 -9.23 -11.29
CA ILE A 69 -4.26 -7.81 -10.90
C ILE A 69 -4.13 -7.68 -9.38
N ALA A 70 -4.97 -8.38 -8.60
CA ALA A 70 -4.90 -8.36 -7.15
C ALA A 70 -3.52 -8.81 -6.63
N GLN A 71 -2.97 -9.88 -7.19
CA GLN A 71 -1.65 -10.39 -6.82
C GLN A 71 -0.54 -9.41 -7.19
N GLU A 72 -0.53 -8.91 -8.43
CA GLU A 72 0.52 -8.03 -8.94
C GLU A 72 0.55 -6.69 -8.19
N LEU A 73 -0.62 -6.10 -7.91
CA LEU A 73 -0.69 -4.89 -7.10
C LEU A 73 -0.30 -5.16 -5.65
N ALA A 74 -0.71 -6.28 -5.06
CA ALA A 74 -0.36 -6.60 -3.67
C ALA A 74 1.16 -6.77 -3.50
N GLU A 75 1.80 -7.45 -4.45
CA GLU A 75 3.25 -7.65 -4.43
C GLU A 75 4.05 -6.36 -4.68
N ASN A 76 3.44 -5.36 -5.33
CA ASN A 76 4.06 -4.08 -5.64
C ASN A 76 3.46 -2.91 -4.83
N SER A 77 2.99 -3.18 -3.60
CA SER A 77 2.53 -2.17 -2.64
C SER A 77 1.37 -1.30 -3.12
N GLY A 78 0.53 -1.81 -4.02
CA GLY A 78 -0.62 -1.14 -4.62
C GLY A 78 -0.31 -0.33 -5.88
N PHE A 79 0.95 -0.35 -6.35
CA PHE A 79 1.35 0.30 -7.60
C PHE A 79 1.34 -0.70 -8.77
N PRO A 80 1.00 -0.28 -10.00
CA PRO A 80 1.13 -1.13 -11.19
C PRO A 80 2.57 -1.61 -11.38
N PRO A 81 2.80 -2.84 -11.90
CA PRO A 81 4.14 -3.34 -12.17
C PRO A 81 4.99 -2.37 -12.99
N GLY A 82 6.21 -2.10 -12.54
CA GLY A 82 7.13 -1.15 -13.18
C GLY A 82 6.92 0.32 -12.81
N LYS A 83 5.90 0.64 -12.01
CA LYS A 83 5.78 1.94 -11.34
C LYS A 83 6.32 1.85 -9.91
N SER A 84 6.98 2.93 -9.50
CA SER A 84 7.52 3.09 -8.16
C SER A 84 6.81 4.21 -7.41
N SER A 85 6.83 4.13 -6.09
CA SER A 85 6.39 5.20 -5.20
C SER A 85 7.29 6.43 -5.32
N ASP A 86 6.71 7.61 -5.14
CA ASP A 86 7.43 8.89 -5.01
C ASP A 86 8.31 8.97 -3.75
N CYS A 87 8.22 7.98 -2.85
CA CYS A 87 9.03 7.83 -1.65
C CYS A 87 10.18 6.81 -1.82
N ALA A 88 10.45 6.38 -3.07
CA ALA A 88 11.45 5.37 -3.41
C ALA A 88 11.10 3.95 -2.93
N THR A 89 12.11 3.07 -2.95
CA THR A 89 11.97 1.65 -2.63
C THR A 89 13.07 1.21 -1.67
N ILE A 90 12.75 0.29 -0.77
CA ILE A 90 13.71 -0.44 0.06
C ILE A 90 13.66 -1.92 -0.33
N ASN A 91 14.81 -2.52 -0.66
CA ASN A 91 14.89 -3.93 -1.08
C ASN A 91 13.87 -4.31 -2.17
N SER A 92 13.63 -3.41 -3.14
CA SER A 92 12.63 -3.54 -4.21
C SER A 92 11.16 -3.51 -3.76
N ILE A 93 10.87 -3.08 -2.53
CA ILE A 93 9.52 -2.86 -2.01
C ILE A 93 9.25 -1.36 -1.96
N ASN A 94 8.10 -0.90 -2.46
CA ASN A 94 7.75 0.51 -2.44
C ASN A 94 7.49 1.01 -1.02
N LEU A 95 8.04 2.18 -0.71
CA LEU A 95 7.75 2.91 0.52
C LEU A 95 6.42 3.65 0.40
N TRP A 96 5.54 3.48 1.38
CA TRP A 96 4.30 4.26 1.48
C TRP A 96 4.49 5.62 2.13
N ASN A 97 5.63 5.86 2.77
CA ASN A 97 6.01 7.15 3.30
C ASN A 97 7.53 7.32 3.30
N LYS A 98 7.98 8.56 3.37
CA LYS A 98 9.37 8.95 3.62
C LYS A 98 9.33 10.11 4.58
N GLU A 99 9.80 9.91 5.80
CA GLU A 99 9.65 10.88 6.90
C GLU A 99 8.19 11.34 7.06
N ASP A 100 7.88 12.62 6.81
CA ASP A 100 6.52 13.20 6.87
C ASP A 100 5.74 13.11 5.54
N LYS A 101 6.43 12.82 4.43
CA LYS A 101 5.82 12.69 3.10
C LYS A 101 5.04 11.38 2.99
N LYS A 102 3.77 11.50 2.64
CA LYS A 102 2.88 10.36 2.33
C LYS A 102 2.96 10.04 0.83
N CYS A 103 3.20 8.78 0.50
CA CYS A 103 3.28 8.24 -0.86
C CYS A 103 2.44 6.96 -1.00
N PHE A 104 1.21 6.99 -0.51
CA PHE A 104 0.27 5.88 -0.68
C PHE A 104 -0.15 5.75 -2.14
N PRO A 105 -0.40 4.52 -2.63
CA PRO A 105 -0.96 4.32 -3.96
C PRO A 105 -2.38 4.89 -4.04
N ASP A 106 -2.75 5.47 -5.18
CA ASP A 106 -4.16 5.62 -5.54
C ASP A 106 -4.63 4.29 -6.13
N THR A 107 -5.13 3.42 -5.26
CA THR A 107 -5.54 2.06 -5.65
C THR A 107 -6.58 2.08 -6.77
N LYS A 108 -7.48 3.07 -6.82
CA LYS A 108 -8.50 3.15 -7.86
C LYS A 108 -7.89 3.47 -9.23
N VAL A 109 -6.97 4.43 -9.28
CA VAL A 109 -6.24 4.76 -10.51
C VAL A 109 -5.36 3.57 -10.94
N SER A 110 -4.62 2.97 -10.01
CA SER A 110 -3.80 1.78 -10.27
C SER A 110 -4.62 0.62 -10.87
N LEU A 111 -5.80 0.37 -10.30
CA LEU A 111 -6.69 -0.69 -10.76
C LEU A 111 -7.23 -0.45 -12.16
N ASN A 112 -7.67 0.77 -12.44
CA ASN A 112 -8.24 1.10 -13.74
C ASN A 112 -7.19 1.06 -14.86
N GLU A 113 -6.01 1.65 -14.62
CA GLU A 113 -4.91 1.62 -15.59
C GLU A 113 -4.45 0.18 -15.87
N HIS A 114 -4.27 -0.62 -14.82
CA HIS A 114 -3.78 -1.99 -14.94
C HIS A 114 -4.84 -2.95 -15.51
N GLY A 115 -6.10 -2.76 -15.10
CA GLY A 115 -7.25 -3.49 -15.61
C GLY A 115 -7.45 -3.28 -17.10
N GLN A 116 -7.43 -2.03 -17.58
CA GLN A 116 -7.54 -1.71 -19.00
C GLN A 116 -6.44 -2.40 -19.81
N LYS A 117 -5.19 -2.27 -19.36
CA LYS A 117 -4.04 -2.89 -20.03
C LYS A 117 -4.19 -4.40 -20.13
N LYS A 118 -4.49 -5.08 -19.03
CA LYS A 118 -4.60 -6.55 -18.98
C LYS A 118 -5.77 -7.07 -19.81
N LEU A 119 -6.93 -6.42 -19.77
CA LEU A 119 -8.08 -6.84 -20.59
C LEU A 119 -7.77 -6.74 -22.08
N THR A 120 -7.15 -5.63 -22.53
CA THR A 120 -6.72 -5.46 -23.93
C THR A 120 -5.67 -6.51 -24.34
N GLU A 121 -4.77 -6.90 -23.45
CA GLU A 121 -3.77 -7.95 -23.72
C GLU A 121 -4.39 -9.36 -23.80
N LYS A 122 -5.36 -9.68 -22.94
CA LYS A 122 -5.90 -11.04 -22.79
C LYS A 122 -7.11 -11.31 -23.68
N ILE A 123 -7.86 -10.28 -24.06
CA ILE A 123 -9.06 -10.36 -24.90
C ILE A 123 -8.98 -9.27 -25.99
N PRO A 124 -7.96 -9.32 -26.88
CA PRO A 124 -7.69 -8.27 -27.86
C PRO A 124 -8.83 -8.08 -28.89
N GLN A 125 -9.71 -9.06 -29.04
CA GLN A 125 -10.85 -9.03 -29.94
C GLN A 125 -12.07 -8.27 -29.38
N ASN A 126 -12.03 -7.83 -28.13
CA ASN A 126 -13.10 -7.07 -27.47
C ASN A 126 -12.55 -5.73 -26.97
N SER A 127 -13.38 -4.69 -27.04
CA SER A 127 -13.14 -3.44 -26.33
C SER A 127 -13.93 -3.45 -25.04
N TYR A 128 -13.30 -2.96 -23.96
CA TYR A 128 -13.95 -2.78 -22.67
C TYR A 128 -13.82 -1.33 -22.21
N PHE A 129 -14.87 -0.82 -21.58
CA PHE A 129 -14.95 0.51 -21.01
C PHE A 129 -15.67 0.46 -19.65
N ASN A 130 -15.62 1.56 -18.89
CA ASN A 130 -16.18 1.65 -17.54
C ASN A 130 -15.71 0.49 -16.63
N ILE A 131 -14.41 0.20 -16.66
CA ILE A 131 -13.82 -0.84 -15.83
C ILE A 131 -13.91 -0.43 -14.37
N GLU A 132 -14.51 -1.28 -13.54
CA GLU A 132 -14.67 -1.03 -12.11
C GLU A 132 -14.38 -2.27 -11.27
N PHE A 133 -13.86 -2.02 -10.07
CA PHE A 133 -13.73 -3.00 -9.01
C PHE A 133 -14.59 -2.52 -7.84
N LYS A 134 -15.63 -3.29 -7.52
CA LYS A 134 -16.58 -2.91 -6.47
C LYS A 134 -16.87 -4.10 -5.57
N ASP A 135 -16.61 -3.91 -4.28
CA ASP A 135 -16.69 -4.97 -3.29
C ASP A 135 -15.85 -6.17 -3.76
N THR A 136 -16.46 -7.34 -4.01
CA THR A 136 -15.76 -8.50 -4.55
C THR A 136 -15.86 -8.65 -6.07
N PHE A 137 -16.56 -7.74 -6.75
CA PHE A 137 -16.85 -7.84 -8.17
C PHE A 137 -15.85 -7.06 -9.04
N PHE A 138 -15.52 -7.66 -10.18
CA PHE A 138 -14.85 -7.02 -11.30
C PHE A 138 -15.82 -6.94 -12.47
N LEU A 139 -16.03 -5.73 -12.97
CA LEU A 139 -17.01 -5.47 -14.03
C LEU A 139 -16.47 -4.53 -15.09
N ALA A 140 -16.93 -4.72 -16.32
CA ALA A 140 -16.67 -3.82 -17.43
C ALA A 140 -17.79 -3.92 -18.46
N ASP A 141 -18.07 -2.79 -19.08
CA ASP A 141 -18.99 -2.74 -20.22
C ASP A 141 -18.24 -3.17 -21.49
N GLY A 142 -18.89 -3.99 -22.31
CA GLY A 142 -18.35 -4.50 -23.56
C GLY A 142 -19.14 -4.06 -24.79
N ASP A 143 -18.52 -4.23 -25.95
CA ASP A 143 -19.18 -3.97 -27.24
C ASP A 143 -20.29 -4.99 -27.56
N LYS A 144 -21.22 -4.57 -28.41
CA LYS A 144 -22.20 -5.49 -29.01
C LYS A 144 -21.53 -6.36 -30.07
N LYS A 145 -21.75 -7.66 -30.01
CA LYS A 145 -21.34 -8.62 -31.03
C LYS A 145 -22.52 -9.29 -31.71
N ASP A 146 -22.30 -9.63 -32.98
CA ASP A 146 -23.26 -10.29 -33.84
C ASP A 146 -22.73 -11.68 -34.26
N ILE A 147 -23.57 -12.70 -34.14
CA ILE A 147 -23.34 -14.02 -34.72
C ILE A 147 -24.32 -14.20 -35.88
N ILE A 148 -23.78 -14.33 -37.09
CA ILE A 148 -24.54 -14.49 -38.33
C ILE A 148 -24.29 -15.90 -38.87
N THR A 149 -25.37 -16.69 -38.94
CA THR A 149 -25.37 -18.06 -39.48
C THR A 149 -26.46 -18.18 -40.54
N PRO A 150 -26.51 -19.26 -41.33
CA PRO A 150 -27.66 -19.53 -42.19
C PRO A 150 -28.99 -19.61 -41.45
N ALA A 151 -28.99 -19.97 -40.16
CA ALA A 151 -30.17 -20.01 -39.30
C ALA A 151 -30.62 -18.63 -38.82
N GLY A 152 -29.80 -17.58 -38.96
CA GLY A 152 -30.20 -16.20 -38.70
C GLY A 152 -29.12 -15.38 -38.00
N LYS A 153 -29.53 -14.21 -37.51
CA LYS A 153 -28.69 -13.26 -36.78
C LYS A 153 -29.07 -13.27 -35.30
N TYR A 154 -28.07 -13.41 -34.44
CA TYR A 154 -28.18 -13.24 -32.99
C TYR A 154 -27.20 -12.16 -32.55
N TYR A 155 -27.56 -11.41 -31.52
CA TYR A 155 -26.68 -10.40 -30.95
C TYR A 155 -26.61 -10.55 -29.43
N TYR A 156 -25.45 -10.23 -28.88
CA TYR A 156 -25.19 -10.23 -27.44
C TYR A 156 -24.19 -9.12 -27.12
N GLN A 157 -24.09 -8.78 -25.84
CA GLN A 157 -23.09 -7.85 -25.34
C GLN A 157 -21.96 -8.65 -24.68
N THR A 158 -20.74 -8.15 -24.80
CA THR A 158 -19.58 -8.79 -24.17
C THR A 158 -19.27 -8.20 -22.81
N ASP A 159 -20.21 -7.51 -22.15
CA ASP A 159 -20.03 -7.08 -20.77
C ASP A 159 -19.83 -8.28 -19.85
N PHE A 160 -19.16 -8.04 -18.72
CA PHE A 160 -19.00 -9.05 -17.68
C PHE A 160 -19.17 -8.45 -16.30
N ILE A 161 -19.66 -9.27 -15.38
CA ILE A 161 -19.71 -9.01 -13.95
C ILE A 161 -19.31 -10.30 -13.25
N VAL A 162 -18.08 -10.34 -12.73
CA VAL A 162 -17.52 -11.56 -12.14
C VAL A 162 -17.12 -11.34 -10.69
N ASP A 163 -17.46 -12.31 -9.84
CA ASP A 163 -17.03 -12.32 -8.44
C ASP A 163 -15.61 -12.87 -8.32
N LEU A 164 -14.70 -12.06 -7.80
CA LEU A 164 -13.32 -12.45 -7.55
C LEU A 164 -13.16 -13.24 -6.24
N GLY A 165 -14.11 -13.11 -5.31
CA GLY A 165 -14.00 -13.56 -3.92
C GLY A 165 -12.99 -12.75 -3.10
N TYR A 166 -12.64 -11.55 -3.58
CA TYR A 166 -11.61 -10.67 -3.02
C TYR A 166 -12.00 -9.21 -3.21
N SER A 167 -11.86 -8.40 -2.16
CA SER A 167 -12.15 -6.96 -2.20
C SER A 167 -10.89 -6.12 -2.10
N PHE A 168 -10.75 -5.18 -3.03
CA PHE A 168 -9.66 -4.19 -3.02
C PHE A 168 -9.79 -3.16 -1.89
N GLN A 169 -10.92 -3.12 -1.17
CA GLN A 169 -11.09 -2.30 0.03
C GLN A 169 -10.15 -2.74 1.18
N GLU A 170 -9.56 -3.94 1.11
CA GLU A 170 -8.51 -4.35 2.06
C GLU A 170 -7.32 -3.36 2.07
N TYR A 171 -7.03 -2.67 0.96
CA TYR A 171 -6.01 -1.62 0.93
C TYR A 171 -6.32 -0.45 1.86
N ASP A 172 -7.58 -0.02 1.94
CA ASP A 172 -7.97 1.10 2.80
C ASP A 172 -7.72 0.78 4.27
N SER A 173 -7.99 -0.48 4.66
CA SER A 173 -7.69 -0.98 6.01
C SER A 173 -6.19 -1.07 6.26
N LEU A 174 -5.41 -1.53 5.29
CA LEU A 174 -3.95 -1.61 5.42
C LEU A 174 -3.31 -0.23 5.55
N ILE A 175 -3.72 0.72 4.72
CA ILE A 175 -3.25 2.12 4.76
C ILE A 175 -3.61 2.75 6.09
N SER A 176 -4.85 2.60 6.54
CA SER A 176 -5.30 3.13 7.84
C SER A 176 -4.47 2.55 9.01
N THR A 177 -4.19 1.24 8.95
CA THR A 177 -3.34 0.58 9.96
C THR A 177 -1.90 1.09 9.91
N ALA A 178 -1.33 1.25 8.72
CA ALA A 178 0.01 1.78 8.54
C ALA A 178 0.15 3.21 9.10
N ILE A 179 -0.85 4.08 8.84
CA ILE A 179 -0.88 5.44 9.37
C ILE A 179 -0.89 5.44 10.90
N ASN A 180 -1.71 4.59 11.52
CA ASN A 180 -1.78 4.49 12.98
C ASN A 180 -0.48 3.94 13.59
N LEU A 181 0.16 2.98 12.92
CA LEU A 181 1.44 2.42 13.35
C LEU A 181 2.56 3.47 13.27
N LEU A 182 2.62 4.24 12.17
CA LEU A 182 3.53 5.38 12.01
C LEU A 182 3.32 6.42 13.12
N ALA A 183 2.08 6.86 13.33
CA ALA A 183 1.74 7.85 14.35
C ALA A 183 2.16 7.41 15.76
N THR A 184 2.06 6.12 16.05
CA THR A 184 2.42 5.55 17.36
C THR A 184 3.93 5.36 17.52
N CYS A 185 4.64 4.87 16.49
CA CYS A 185 6.01 4.37 16.64
C CYS A 185 7.11 5.22 15.99
N GLN A 186 6.78 6.16 15.10
CA GLN A 186 7.79 6.93 14.34
C GLN A 186 8.75 7.70 15.25
N ASN A 187 8.25 8.31 16.32
CA ASN A 187 9.03 9.16 17.25
C ASN A 187 9.39 8.45 18.56
N VAL A 188 9.43 7.11 18.56
CA VAL A 188 9.83 6.31 19.73
C VAL A 188 11.29 5.87 19.59
N ASN A 189 12.08 5.96 20.67
CA ASN A 189 13.48 5.51 20.68
C ASN A 189 13.60 4.03 20.32
N ASP A 190 12.97 3.17 21.12
CA ASP A 190 12.92 1.73 20.89
C ASP A 190 11.81 1.37 19.90
N LEU A 191 12.12 1.54 18.62
CA LEU A 191 11.21 1.19 17.52
C LEU A 191 10.82 -0.30 17.56
N SER A 192 11.77 -1.19 17.89
CA SER A 192 11.54 -2.64 17.89
C SER A 192 10.46 -3.04 18.91
N THR A 193 10.58 -2.54 20.14
CA THR A 193 9.57 -2.77 21.19
C THR A 193 8.25 -2.12 20.81
N CYS A 194 8.25 -0.91 20.24
CA CYS A 194 7.02 -0.25 19.82
C CYS A 194 6.27 -1.03 18.74
N LEU A 195 6.98 -1.49 17.70
CA LEU A 195 6.39 -2.28 16.61
C LEU A 195 5.86 -3.61 17.14
N THR A 196 6.60 -4.29 18.01
CA THR A 196 6.17 -5.57 18.61
C THR A 196 4.86 -5.42 19.39
N ALA A 197 4.67 -4.28 20.07
CA ALA A 197 3.47 -4.01 20.86
C ALA A 197 2.26 -3.53 20.04
N ASN A 198 2.48 -2.84 18.91
CA ASN A 198 1.42 -2.12 18.18
C ASN A 198 1.11 -2.67 16.79
N LYS A 199 1.98 -3.49 16.21
CA LYS A 199 1.76 -4.13 14.91
C LYS A 199 0.68 -5.22 15.02
N LEU A 200 -0.14 -5.36 13.99
CA LEU A 200 -1.13 -6.44 13.94
C LEU A 200 -0.47 -7.84 13.83
N PRO A 201 -1.03 -8.90 14.44
CA PRO A 201 -0.41 -10.23 14.45
C PRO A 201 -0.17 -10.85 13.06
N ASN A 202 -1.00 -10.49 12.07
CA ASN A 202 -0.92 -10.96 10.70
C ASN A 202 0.09 -10.18 9.83
N TRP A 203 0.72 -9.13 10.36
CA TRP A 203 1.78 -8.39 9.69
C TRP A 203 3.13 -9.01 10.01
N LYS A 204 3.77 -9.57 8.99
CA LYS A 204 5.09 -10.19 9.09
C LYS A 204 6.16 -9.26 8.55
N ASP A 205 7.34 -9.38 9.13
CA ASP A 205 8.44 -8.46 8.87
C ASP A 205 9.27 -8.96 7.69
N THR A 206 9.45 -8.12 6.68
CA THR A 206 10.17 -8.38 5.42
C THR A 206 9.55 -9.46 4.53
N SER A 207 9.14 -10.60 5.07
CA SER A 207 8.56 -11.72 4.32
C SER A 207 7.34 -12.31 5.00
N CYS A 208 6.43 -12.89 4.22
CA CYS A 208 5.24 -13.55 4.76
C CYS A 208 5.54 -14.91 5.42
N ASN A 209 6.79 -15.40 5.35
CA ASN A 209 7.16 -16.74 5.80
C ASN A 209 8.13 -16.74 7.00
N THR A 210 8.94 -15.70 7.15
CA THR A 210 9.91 -15.53 8.22
C THR A 210 9.84 -14.11 8.77
N GLU A 211 9.93 -13.98 10.09
CA GLU A 211 10.21 -12.69 10.71
C GLU A 211 11.73 -12.48 10.68
N ASN A 212 12.16 -11.47 9.93
CA ASN A 212 13.56 -11.07 9.87
C ASN A 212 13.79 -9.84 10.75
N PHE A 213 14.91 -9.84 11.45
CA PHE A 213 15.29 -8.83 12.44
C PHE A 213 15.55 -7.46 11.78
N PHE A 214 15.15 -6.38 12.46
CA PHE A 214 15.22 -5.03 11.92
C PHE A 214 16.58 -4.37 12.20
N ALA A 215 17.26 -3.95 11.12
CA ALA A 215 18.31 -2.95 11.19
C ALA A 215 17.80 -1.67 10.52
N GLY A 216 17.85 -0.54 11.24
CA GLY A 216 17.37 0.75 10.76
C GLY A 216 15.89 1.02 11.07
N ARG A 217 15.36 2.12 10.50
CA ARG A 217 13.99 2.59 10.74
C ARG A 217 13.09 2.49 9.50
N GLU A 218 13.61 2.02 8.37
CA GLU A 218 12.84 1.69 7.19
C GLU A 218 12.51 0.20 7.19
N ILE A 219 11.22 -0.12 7.27
CA ILE A 219 10.75 -1.45 7.59
C ILE A 219 9.82 -1.97 6.50
N GLY A 220 10.17 -3.11 5.92
CA GLY A 220 9.31 -3.86 5.01
C GLY A 220 8.31 -4.75 5.77
N PHE A 221 7.08 -4.81 5.29
CA PHE A 221 6.00 -5.63 5.81
C PHE A 221 5.42 -6.55 4.73
N CYS A 222 4.95 -7.71 5.16
CA CYS A 222 4.20 -8.66 4.36
C CYS A 222 2.92 -9.07 5.10
N VAL A 223 1.76 -8.92 4.45
CA VAL A 223 0.45 -9.23 5.02
C VAL A 223 -0.29 -10.17 4.09
N ILE A 224 -0.78 -11.30 4.60
CA ILE A 224 -1.62 -12.21 3.83
C ILE A 224 -3.06 -11.72 3.89
N SER A 225 -3.72 -11.60 2.74
CA SER A 225 -5.13 -11.20 2.65
C SER A 225 -6.01 -12.16 3.45
N THR A 226 -6.98 -11.60 4.16
CA THR A 226 -7.99 -12.35 4.91
C THR A 226 -9.05 -12.97 4.01
N SER A 227 -9.32 -12.34 2.85
CA SER A 227 -10.31 -12.83 1.89
C SER A 227 -9.72 -13.88 0.96
N LEU A 228 -8.46 -13.73 0.54
CA LEU A 228 -7.83 -14.61 -0.44
C LEU A 228 -6.36 -14.87 -0.11
N ASN A 229 -6.06 -16.02 0.50
CA ASN A 229 -4.70 -16.39 0.96
C ASN A 229 -3.59 -16.33 -0.12
N SER A 230 -3.94 -16.35 -1.40
CA SER A 230 -2.98 -16.19 -2.50
C SER A 230 -2.51 -14.75 -2.72
N VAL A 231 -3.22 -13.76 -2.17
CA VAL A 231 -2.87 -12.34 -2.20
C VAL A 231 -2.00 -12.01 -0.99
N LYS A 232 -0.78 -11.53 -1.26
CA LYS A 232 0.21 -11.17 -0.25
C LYS A 232 0.66 -9.73 -0.47
N TYR A 233 0.19 -8.84 0.38
CA TYR A 233 0.56 -7.43 0.34
C TYR A 233 2.00 -7.26 0.82
N LYS A 234 2.82 -6.61 0.01
CA LYS A 234 4.19 -6.21 0.35
C LYS A 234 4.29 -4.70 0.27
N PHE A 235 4.72 -4.05 1.33
CA PHE A 235 4.92 -2.60 1.39
C PHE A 235 5.97 -2.27 2.44
N ALA A 236 6.53 -1.07 2.39
CA ALA A 236 7.48 -0.62 3.40
C ALA A 236 7.02 0.72 4.01
N LEU A 237 7.41 0.93 5.27
CA LEU A 237 7.17 2.16 6.02
C LEU A 237 8.49 2.72 6.53
N ASP A 238 8.61 4.04 6.50
CA ASP A 238 9.75 4.76 7.06
C ASP A 238 9.38 5.34 8.44
N PHE A 239 9.99 4.82 9.49
CA PHE A 239 9.86 5.28 10.87
C PHE A 239 10.97 6.25 11.27
N THR A 240 11.69 6.84 10.31
CA THR A 240 12.63 7.92 10.60
C THR A 240 11.88 9.05 11.32
N PRO A 241 12.33 9.47 12.51
CA PRO A 241 11.64 10.48 13.31
C PRO A 241 11.57 11.80 12.55
N THR A 242 10.44 12.50 12.62
CA THR A 242 10.31 13.84 12.02
C THR A 242 10.89 14.93 12.90
N GLY A 243 11.10 14.65 14.18
CA GLY A 243 11.73 15.54 15.15
C GLY A 243 12.86 14.87 15.92
N ALA A 244 13.48 15.64 16.82
CA ALA A 244 14.51 15.12 17.72
C ALA A 244 13.90 14.11 18.69
N LEU A 245 14.56 12.97 18.86
CA LEU A 245 14.15 11.97 19.83
C LEU A 245 14.60 12.36 21.24
N SER A 246 13.75 12.09 22.22
CA SER A 246 14.11 12.33 23.62
C SER A 246 15.28 11.45 24.05
N VAL A 247 16.10 11.90 24.98
CA VAL A 247 17.22 11.10 25.50
C VAL A 247 16.82 10.46 26.81
N ASP A 248 16.92 9.13 26.85
CA ASP A 248 16.66 8.34 28.05
C ASP A 248 17.97 7.85 28.68
N ASN A 249 17.93 7.55 29.98
CA ASN A 249 19.01 6.90 30.72
C ASN A 249 20.38 7.61 30.67
N THR A 250 20.39 8.93 30.80
CA THR A 250 21.63 9.70 30.95
C THR A 250 22.42 9.22 32.17
N GLN A 251 23.66 8.76 31.94
CA GLN A 251 24.57 8.32 33.00
C GLN A 251 25.63 9.39 33.24
N VAL A 252 25.88 9.71 34.51
CA VAL A 252 26.93 10.65 34.92
C VAL A 252 27.92 9.90 35.80
N GLN A 253 29.20 9.88 35.41
CA GLN A 253 30.28 9.36 36.22
C GLN A 253 31.15 10.49 36.74
N THR A 254 31.30 10.55 38.06
CA THR A 254 32.12 11.55 38.73
C THR A 254 33.56 11.06 38.88
N GLN A 255 34.51 11.82 38.34
CA GLN A 255 35.95 11.60 38.52
C GLN A 255 36.56 12.75 39.35
N THR A 256 37.86 12.69 39.64
CA THR A 256 38.54 13.68 40.49
C THR A 256 38.39 15.11 39.94
N ASP A 257 38.64 15.32 38.65
CA ASP A 257 38.72 16.62 37.99
C ASP A 257 37.59 16.90 36.98
N ARG A 258 36.71 15.93 36.73
CA ARG A 258 35.70 16.00 35.66
C ARG A 258 34.46 15.16 35.94
N TYR A 259 33.42 15.40 35.15
CA TYR A 259 32.24 14.56 34.99
C TYR A 259 32.24 13.95 33.58
N GLU A 260 31.90 12.68 33.48
CA GLU A 260 31.69 11.98 32.22
C GLU A 260 30.19 11.71 32.06
N ILE A 261 29.56 12.40 31.10
CA ILE A 261 28.15 12.24 30.76
C ILE A 261 28.07 11.28 29.59
N SER A 262 27.27 10.22 29.70
CA SER A 262 27.07 9.27 28.61
C SER A 262 25.60 8.96 28.37
N VAL A 263 25.25 8.86 27.10
CA VAL A 263 23.89 8.57 26.62
C VAL A 263 23.96 7.58 25.46
N ALA A 264 22.88 6.86 25.21
CA ALA A 264 22.78 6.01 24.03
C ALA A 264 22.93 6.85 22.76
N LYS A 265 23.64 6.31 21.77
CA LYS A 265 23.79 6.92 20.45
C LYS A 265 22.43 6.99 19.75
N ASP A 266 22.04 8.20 19.34
CA ASP A 266 20.95 8.43 18.42
C ASP A 266 21.50 8.56 16.99
N ASP A 267 21.14 7.61 16.13
CA ASP A 267 21.58 7.61 14.75
C ASP A 267 20.93 8.71 13.90
N THR A 268 19.82 9.27 14.37
CA THR A 268 18.99 10.26 13.67
C THR A 268 19.22 11.71 14.12
N ALA A 269 19.97 11.92 15.21
CA ALA A 269 20.30 13.24 15.73
C ALA A 269 21.43 13.93 14.94
N ASP A 270 21.31 15.24 14.73
CA ASP A 270 22.36 16.08 14.14
C ASP A 270 23.38 16.51 15.19
N SER A 271 22.91 16.76 16.42
CA SER A 271 23.75 17.17 17.55
C SER A 271 23.12 16.76 18.88
N TYR A 272 23.91 16.83 19.94
CA TYR A 272 23.50 16.65 21.32
C TYR A 272 23.70 17.95 22.08
N LYS A 273 22.85 18.24 23.05
CA LYS A 273 23.02 19.39 23.93
C LYS A 273 22.99 18.94 25.38
N VAL A 274 24.08 19.23 26.08
CA VAL A 274 24.27 18.86 27.47
C VAL A 274 24.00 20.07 28.33
N TYR A 275 23.01 19.97 29.20
CA TYR A 275 22.67 20.96 30.20
C TYR A 275 23.26 20.56 31.55
N TYR A 276 23.69 21.54 32.31
CA TYR A 276 24.09 21.35 33.69
C TYR A 276 23.73 22.55 34.54
N THR A 277 23.33 22.28 35.78
CA THR A 277 22.96 23.31 36.75
C THR A 277 23.18 22.83 38.19
N ASP A 278 23.43 23.78 39.08
CA ASP A 278 23.47 23.58 40.54
C ASP A 278 22.08 23.79 41.19
N TYR A 279 21.05 24.16 40.43
CA TYR A 279 19.67 24.31 40.93
C TYR A 279 18.94 22.97 41.00
N LEU A 280 19.20 22.22 42.08
CA LEU A 280 18.71 20.85 42.28
C LEU A 280 17.17 20.69 42.26
N ALA A 281 16.41 21.78 42.40
CA ALA A 281 14.95 21.74 42.32
C ALA A 281 14.44 21.31 40.91
N LEU A 282 15.27 21.42 39.88
CA LEU A 282 14.92 20.94 38.53
C LEU A 282 15.02 19.42 38.36
N ALA A 283 15.52 18.68 39.36
CA ALA A 283 15.80 17.24 39.24
C ALA A 283 14.60 16.38 38.77
N SER A 284 13.37 16.83 39.04
CA SER A 284 12.13 16.15 38.68
C SER A 284 11.38 16.78 37.51
N GLN A 285 11.91 17.84 36.91
CA GLN A 285 11.27 18.55 35.81
C GLN A 285 11.50 17.85 34.48
N THR A 286 10.48 17.87 33.63
CA THR A 286 10.51 17.33 32.27
C THR A 286 9.86 18.30 31.29
N GLY A 287 10.21 18.19 30.02
CA GLY A 287 9.71 19.07 28.95
C GLY A 287 10.80 19.93 28.31
N LYS A 288 10.40 21.01 27.65
CA LYS A 288 11.33 21.85 26.89
C LYS A 288 12.32 22.55 27.80
N ALA A 289 13.60 22.53 27.42
CA ALA A 289 14.67 23.18 28.18
C ALA A 289 14.38 24.66 28.44
N ILE A 290 13.87 25.41 27.45
CA ILE A 290 13.54 26.83 27.61
C ILE A 290 12.51 27.08 28.72
N ASP A 291 11.51 26.21 28.85
CA ASP A 291 10.45 26.35 29.85
C ASP A 291 10.92 25.92 31.24
N ILE A 292 11.78 24.90 31.31
CA ILE A 292 12.40 24.42 32.56
C ILE A 292 13.34 25.49 33.11
N PHE A 293 14.27 26.00 32.30
CA PHE A 293 15.27 26.97 32.76
C PHE A 293 14.69 28.37 33.00
N ALA A 294 13.52 28.70 32.42
CA ALA A 294 12.78 29.92 32.77
C ALA A 294 12.29 29.94 34.24
N GLN A 295 12.21 28.78 34.90
CA GLN A 295 11.81 28.67 36.31
C GLN A 295 12.97 28.93 37.28
N VAL A 296 14.22 28.98 36.80
CA VAL A 296 15.39 29.23 37.65
C VAL A 296 15.34 30.66 38.15
N PRO A 297 15.32 30.90 39.48
CA PRO A 297 15.25 32.26 40.01
C PRO A 297 16.48 33.08 39.62
N THR A 298 16.26 34.23 38.98
CA THR A 298 17.33 35.13 38.52
C THR A 298 17.99 35.93 39.65
N ASN A 299 17.41 35.90 40.85
CA ASN A 299 17.88 36.61 42.04
C ASN A 299 18.79 35.77 42.95
N LEU A 300 19.01 34.50 42.63
CA LEU A 300 19.89 33.58 43.36
C LEU A 300 21.14 33.29 42.51
N LEU A 301 22.27 33.02 43.17
CA LEU A 301 23.57 32.72 42.55
C LEU A 301 23.64 31.32 41.91
N TYR A 302 22.52 30.81 41.38
CA TYR A 302 22.52 29.53 40.69
C TYR A 302 23.12 29.66 39.30
N SER A 303 23.97 28.70 38.95
CA SER A 303 24.54 28.57 37.62
C SER A 303 23.77 27.54 36.81
N HIS A 304 23.46 27.90 35.56
CA HIS A 304 23.07 26.94 34.55
C HIS A 304 23.79 27.29 33.25
N SER A 305 24.16 26.27 32.51
CA SER A 305 24.79 26.42 31.21
C SER A 305 24.50 25.21 30.36
N SER A 306 24.72 25.35 29.05
CA SER A 306 24.50 24.29 28.09
C SER A 306 25.63 24.28 27.07
N TRP A 307 25.96 23.08 26.58
CA TRP A 307 26.92 22.92 25.52
C TRP A 307 26.34 22.06 24.40
N THR A 308 26.44 22.53 23.15
CA THR A 308 26.00 21.79 21.97
C THR A 308 27.20 21.12 21.31
N ILE A 309 27.03 19.85 20.95
CA ILE A 309 28.04 18.99 20.37
C ILE A 309 27.48 18.45 19.06
N ASN A 310 28.02 18.89 17.93
CA ASN A 310 27.60 18.32 16.65
C ASN A 310 28.05 16.87 16.57
N LYS A 311 27.20 16.00 16.02
CA LYS A 311 27.52 14.58 15.83
C LYS A 311 28.76 14.39 14.95
N ALA A 312 28.95 15.28 13.97
CA ALA A 312 30.12 15.29 13.08
C ALA A 312 31.45 15.61 13.80
N ASP A 313 31.39 16.25 14.97
CA ASP A 313 32.56 16.66 15.75
C ASP A 313 32.96 15.63 16.83
N LEU A 314 32.19 14.53 16.96
CA LEU A 314 32.45 13.48 17.95
C LEU A 314 33.71 12.69 17.58
N ASN A 315 34.67 12.63 18.50
CA ASN A 315 35.88 11.81 18.32
C ASN A 315 35.56 10.32 18.56
N THR A 316 36.03 9.44 17.68
CA THR A 316 35.86 7.99 17.81
C THR A 316 36.95 7.32 18.65
N ASP A 317 38.06 8.01 18.93
CA ASP A 317 39.09 7.52 19.85
C ASP A 317 38.69 7.80 21.31
N CYS A 318 38.22 6.76 21.98
CA CYS A 318 37.78 6.81 23.38
C CYS A 318 38.86 6.42 24.40
N THR A 319 40.11 6.22 23.96
CA THR A 319 41.21 5.83 24.85
C THR A 319 41.65 6.97 25.76
N THR A 320 41.66 8.20 25.23
CA THR A 320 42.01 9.41 25.96
C THR A 320 40.93 10.47 25.75
N LYS A 321 40.18 10.74 26.82
CA LYS A 321 39.08 11.71 26.80
C LYS A 321 39.53 13.04 27.42
N GLU A 322 39.49 14.10 26.64
CA GLU A 322 39.81 15.48 27.01
C GLU A 322 38.56 16.22 27.49
N ILE A 323 38.76 17.20 28.37
CA ILE A 323 37.69 18.08 28.87
C ILE A 323 37.11 18.91 27.71
N ALA A 324 35.80 19.16 27.78
CA ALA A 324 35.03 19.92 26.81
C ALA A 324 34.98 19.31 25.39
N LYS A 325 35.26 18.00 25.27
CA LYS A 325 35.12 17.24 24.02
C LYS A 325 34.06 16.16 24.14
N GLY A 326 33.41 15.90 23.00
CA GLY A 326 32.47 14.81 22.81
C GLY A 326 33.11 13.64 22.05
N TYR A 327 32.66 12.43 22.38
CA TYR A 327 33.17 11.18 21.87
C TYR A 327 32.02 10.26 21.46
N LEU A 328 32.27 9.42 20.46
CA LEU A 328 31.40 8.32 20.09
C LEU A 328 32.10 7.00 20.45
N CYS A 329 31.74 6.43 21.59
CA CYS A 329 32.32 5.21 22.11
C CYS A 329 31.35 4.05 21.91
N GLU A 330 31.59 3.22 20.91
CA GLU A 330 30.68 2.13 20.52
C GLU A 330 29.27 2.70 20.25
N ASP A 331 28.28 2.29 21.05
CA ASP A 331 26.88 2.72 20.94
C ASP A 331 26.51 3.84 21.92
N LYS A 332 27.49 4.60 22.42
CA LYS A 332 27.27 5.71 23.35
C LYS A 332 27.93 7.00 22.88
N MET A 333 27.18 8.09 22.98
CA MET A 333 27.77 9.43 22.99
C MET A 333 28.28 9.71 24.42
N VAL A 334 29.51 10.22 24.51
CA VAL A 334 30.16 10.57 25.78
C VAL A 334 30.65 12.01 25.71
N TYR A 335 30.37 12.83 26.74
CA TYR A 335 30.87 14.19 26.86
C TYR A 335 31.58 14.40 28.18
N ILE A 336 32.73 15.08 28.15
CA ILE A 336 33.52 15.36 29.35
C ILE A 336 33.35 16.82 29.79
N VAL A 337 32.85 17.02 31.00
CA VAL A 337 32.75 18.34 31.64
C VAL A 337 33.82 18.47 32.71
N GLY A 338 34.64 19.53 32.65
CA GLY A 338 35.63 19.79 33.69
C GLY A 338 34.98 20.37 34.94
N LYS A 339 35.41 19.94 36.14
CA LYS A 339 34.93 20.56 37.39
C LYS A 339 35.36 22.02 37.53
N SER A 340 36.49 22.38 36.91
CA SER A 340 37.00 23.75 36.89
C SER A 340 36.15 24.71 36.05
N SER A 341 35.38 24.21 35.08
CA SER A 341 34.43 25.03 34.31
C SER A 341 33.10 25.26 35.02
N LEU A 342 32.91 24.66 36.20
CA LEU A 342 31.69 24.77 37.00
C LEU A 342 31.95 25.68 38.21
N SER A 343 30.91 26.41 38.62
CA SER A 343 30.94 27.18 39.87
C SER A 343 31.26 26.25 41.05
N GLN A 344 32.33 26.55 41.79
CA GLN A 344 32.79 25.72 42.91
C GLN A 344 31.93 25.90 44.17
N GLU A 345 30.95 26.80 44.15
CA GLU A 345 30.28 27.29 45.36
C GLU A 345 29.19 26.33 45.88
N TYR A 346 28.63 25.44 45.04
CA TYR A 346 27.41 24.68 45.37
C TYR A 346 27.53 23.15 45.41
N GLY A 347 28.72 22.58 45.18
CA GLY A 347 29.08 21.20 45.54
C GLY A 347 28.38 20.05 44.81
N SER A 348 27.21 20.24 44.18
CA SER A 348 26.46 19.21 43.46
C SER A 348 25.81 19.77 42.21
N TYR A 349 25.92 19.03 41.11
CA TYR A 349 25.34 19.38 39.82
C TYR A 349 24.41 18.28 39.34
N ILE A 350 23.36 18.70 38.64
CA ILE A 350 22.50 17.82 37.87
C ILE A 350 22.69 18.10 36.39
N PHE A 351 22.57 17.04 35.59
CA PHE A 351 22.84 17.05 34.16
C PHE A 351 21.63 16.53 33.40
N ALA A 352 21.33 17.15 32.26
CA ALA A 352 20.35 16.65 31.31
C ALA A 352 20.96 16.66 29.91
N VAL A 353 20.51 15.77 29.04
CA VAL A 353 20.94 15.74 27.65
C VAL A 353 19.70 15.76 26.76
N THR A 354 19.73 16.56 25.71
CA THR A 354 18.74 16.55 24.62
C THR A 354 19.46 16.29 23.30
N THR A 355 18.70 15.90 22.28
CA THR A 355 19.18 15.84 20.90
C THR A 355 18.59 17.00 20.11
N LEU A 356 19.24 17.35 19.01
CA LEU A 356 18.68 18.24 18.02
C LEU A 356 18.62 17.54 16.67
N LYS A 357 17.52 17.74 15.96
CA LYS A 357 17.30 17.27 14.60
C LYS A 357 16.61 18.37 13.79
N SER A 358 17.22 18.77 12.68
CA SER A 358 16.72 19.83 11.78
C SER A 358 16.33 21.10 12.54
N GLY A 359 17.14 21.49 13.53
CA GLY A 359 16.94 22.68 14.35
C GLY A 359 15.88 22.55 15.46
N THR A 360 15.20 21.42 15.58
CA THR A 360 14.26 21.13 16.67
C THR A 360 14.99 20.38 17.77
N GLU A 361 14.87 20.86 19.02
CA GLU A 361 15.44 20.21 20.20
C GLU A 361 14.41 19.27 20.85
N SER A 362 14.85 18.11 21.35
CA SER A 362 13.99 17.20 22.10
C SER A 362 13.73 17.68 23.54
N ASP A 363 12.67 17.17 24.15
CA ASP A 363 12.35 17.46 25.55
C ASP A 363 13.39 16.81 26.49
N ILE A 364 13.66 17.48 27.61
CA ILE A 364 14.37 16.90 28.74
C ILE A 364 13.43 15.88 29.40
N GLN A 365 13.85 14.61 29.44
CA GLN A 365 13.09 13.54 30.11
C GLN A 365 13.45 13.39 31.58
N SER A 366 14.70 13.69 31.93
CA SER A 366 15.17 13.61 33.32
C SER A 366 16.48 14.37 33.49
N PHE A 367 16.75 14.69 34.76
CA PHE A 367 18.05 15.14 35.21
C PHE A 367 18.73 14.05 36.02
N THR A 368 20.03 13.86 35.81
CA THR A 368 20.87 12.90 36.54
C THR A 368 21.85 13.66 37.42
N SER A 369 21.88 13.35 38.72
CA SER A 369 22.88 13.88 39.64
C SER A 369 24.23 13.18 39.50
N SER A 370 25.30 13.93 39.77
CA SER A 370 26.67 13.42 39.86
C SER A 370 26.96 12.49 41.04
#